data_AF-A0A401TML5-F1
#
_entry.id   AF-A0A401TML5-F1
#
_cell.length_a   1.000
_cell.length_b   1.000
_cell.length_c   1.000
_cell.angle_alpha   90.00
_cell.angle_beta   90.00
_cell.angle_gamma   90.00
#
_symmetry.space_group_name_H-M   'P 1'
#
loop_
_entity.id
_entity.type
_entity.pdbx_description
1 polymer ?
#
loop_
_entity_poly.entity_id
_entity_poly.type
_entity_poly.pdbx_seq_one_letter_code
_entity_poly.pdbx_strand_id
1 'polypeptide(L)'
;VPFGELESVRDWLGLGQALASVSRPPREHPRRPVLGLRCPRSEVSGARFWGLFRSLCGPPGPALLFRRCFVHNLCPLAFLAASGRNLTPAELPAGPRGELLEACGSSLARVVRLLGVGTVLAVGRLAEQRARRALAASGSPVRVVALPHPSPRNPRANRGWQEEAAARLRELGVARLLLTPDPLATPADPPTSPSALLTPACPQPGALLTPDPPGDPCPPVAQRSDDP
;
A
#
# COMPACT_ATOMS: atom_id res chain seq x y z
N VAL A 1 4.46 5.88 15.29
CA VAL A 1 3.38 6.10 14.30
C VAL A 1 3.97 6.83 13.09
N PRO A 2 3.84 6.31 11.86
CA PRO A 2 4.23 7.01 10.63
C PRO A 2 3.51 8.36 10.50
N PHE A 3 4.18 9.38 9.93
CA PHE A 3 3.62 10.74 9.85
C PHE A 3 3.09 11.26 11.21
N GLY A 4 3.73 10.86 12.32
CA GLY A 4 3.17 10.95 13.67
C GLY A 4 3.18 12.35 14.28
N GLU A 5 2.41 13.26 13.70
CA GLU A 5 2.10 14.55 14.30
C GLU A 5 1.25 14.36 15.56
N LEU A 6 1.62 15.07 16.63
CA LEU A 6 1.19 14.72 17.98
C LEU A 6 -0.33 14.87 18.19
N GLU A 7 -0.94 15.96 17.71
CA GLU A 7 -2.38 16.19 17.84
C GLU A 7 -3.17 15.10 17.11
N SER A 8 -2.78 14.80 15.87
CA SER A 8 -3.40 13.76 15.05
C SER A 8 -3.30 12.39 15.71
N VAL A 9 -2.14 12.03 16.27
CA VAL A 9 -1.93 10.74 16.91
C VAL A 9 -2.69 10.62 18.23
N ARG A 10 -2.73 11.70 19.01
CA ARG A 10 -3.42 11.72 20.31
C ARG A 10 -4.93 11.75 20.13
N ASP A 11 -5.43 12.72 19.36
CA ASP A 11 -6.84 13.12 19.37
C ASP A 11 -7.65 12.43 18.27
N TRP A 12 -7.04 12.16 17.11
CA TRP A 12 -7.75 11.49 16.02
C TRP A 12 -7.51 9.97 16.01
N LEU A 13 -6.26 9.52 16.15
CA LEU A 13 -5.95 8.09 16.20
C LEU A 13 -6.24 7.46 17.57
N GLY A 14 -6.43 8.26 18.63
CA GLY A 14 -6.72 7.76 19.97
C GLY A 14 -5.56 7.03 20.63
N LEU A 15 -4.32 7.24 20.17
CA LEU A 15 -3.14 6.50 20.64
C LEU A 15 -2.38 7.22 21.76
N GLY A 16 -2.99 8.21 22.42
CA GLY A 16 -2.37 9.00 23.48
C GLY A 16 -1.77 8.14 24.60
N GLN A 17 -2.50 7.11 25.07
CA GLN A 17 -2.02 6.22 26.14
C GLN A 17 -0.77 5.44 25.74
N ALA A 18 -0.73 4.92 24.50
CA ALA A 18 0.42 4.18 23.98
C ALA A 18 1.68 5.05 23.83
N LEU A 19 1.54 6.38 23.78
CA LEU A 19 2.66 7.31 23.70
C LEU A 19 3.20 7.75 25.07
N ALA A 20 2.52 7.41 26.17
CA ALA A 20 2.96 7.76 27.52
C ALA A 20 4.28 7.07 27.92
N SER A 21 4.59 5.93 27.30
CA SER A 21 5.78 5.11 27.57
C SER A 21 6.94 5.33 26.60
N VAL A 22 6.95 6.42 25.82
CA VAL A 22 8.05 6.70 24.88
C VAL A 22 9.33 6.99 25.65
N SER A 23 10.31 6.10 25.52
CA SER A 23 11.66 6.28 26.07
C SER A 23 12.55 7.12 25.15
N ARG A 24 13.67 7.58 25.70
CA ARG A 24 14.69 8.34 24.96
C ARG A 24 15.70 7.39 24.33
N PRO A 25 16.26 7.72 23.15
CA PRO A 25 17.36 6.95 22.59
C PRO A 25 18.61 7.09 23.48
N PRO A 26 19.56 6.12 23.43
CA PRO A 26 20.76 6.15 24.27
C PRO A 26 21.63 7.40 24.09
N ARG A 27 21.57 8.02 22.91
CA ARG A 27 22.24 9.28 22.58
C ARG A 27 21.24 10.22 21.93
N GLU A 28 21.08 11.40 22.52
CA GLU A 28 20.22 12.46 22.00
C GLU A 28 21.04 13.65 21.57
N HIS A 29 20.68 14.24 20.42
CA HIS A 29 21.22 15.53 20.03
C HIS A 29 20.46 16.64 20.80
N PRO A 30 21.14 17.61 21.44
CA PRO A 30 20.48 18.64 22.27
C PRO A 30 19.38 19.43 21.55
N ARG A 31 19.54 19.68 20.24
CA ARG A 31 18.53 20.36 19.38
C ARG A 31 17.38 19.45 18.88
N ARG A 32 17.39 18.16 19.20
CA ARG A 32 16.41 17.15 18.76
C ARG A 32 16.05 16.19 19.91
N PRO A 33 15.61 16.69 21.07
CA PRO A 33 15.22 15.83 22.19
C PRO A 33 13.94 15.05 21.84
N VAL A 34 13.84 13.81 22.31
CA VAL A 34 12.63 13.00 22.24
C VAL A 34 11.80 13.27 23.49
N LEU A 35 10.76 14.09 23.33
CA LEU A 35 9.89 14.53 24.42
C LEU A 35 8.60 13.70 24.54
N GLY A 36 8.38 12.73 23.65
CA GLY A 36 7.14 11.96 23.58
C GLY A 36 5.92 12.89 23.44
N LEU A 37 4.91 12.66 24.28
CA LEU A 37 3.69 13.48 24.36
C LEU A 37 3.90 14.94 24.75
N ARG A 38 5.08 15.31 25.28
CA ARG A 38 5.40 16.69 25.66
C ARG A 38 6.04 17.48 24.53
N CYS A 39 6.12 16.93 23.32
CA CYS A 39 6.69 17.65 22.18
C CYS A 39 5.80 18.86 21.82
N PRO A 40 6.30 20.10 21.93
CA PRO A 40 5.49 21.29 21.62
C PRO A 40 5.42 21.57 20.11
N ARG A 41 6.18 20.82 19.31
CA ARG A 41 6.28 21.02 17.86
C ARG A 41 5.26 20.15 17.15
N SER A 42 4.50 20.76 16.25
CA SER A 42 3.71 20.05 15.26
C SER A 42 4.54 19.75 14.02
N GLU A 43 4.48 18.52 13.53
CA GLU A 43 5.17 18.09 12.31
C GLU A 43 4.25 18.31 11.12
N VAL A 44 4.58 19.32 10.30
CA VAL A 44 3.72 19.82 9.20
C VAL A 44 3.31 18.73 8.20
N SER A 45 4.22 17.80 7.87
CA SER A 45 3.92 16.75 6.90
C SER A 45 2.86 15.79 7.45
N GLY A 46 2.95 15.44 8.73
CA GLY A 46 2.02 14.59 9.45
C GLY A 46 0.67 15.26 9.68
N ALA A 47 0.65 16.55 10.06
CA ALA A 47 -0.58 17.32 10.16
C ALA A 47 -1.36 17.31 8.84
N ARG A 48 -0.67 17.55 7.71
CA ARG A 48 -1.27 17.50 6.37
C ARG A 48 -1.76 16.09 6.03
N PHE A 49 -0.92 15.07 6.26
CA PHE A 49 -1.24 13.68 5.94
C PHE A 49 -2.46 13.18 6.70
N TRP A 50 -2.47 13.29 8.03
CA TRP A 50 -3.59 12.84 8.85
C TRP A 50 -4.81 13.75 8.71
N GLY A 51 -4.62 15.06 8.51
CA GLY A 51 -5.70 15.99 8.19
C GLY A 51 -6.45 15.58 6.91
N LEU A 52 -5.75 15.13 5.87
CA LEU A 52 -6.38 14.60 4.64
C LEU A 52 -7.30 13.41 4.97
N PHE A 53 -6.78 12.41 5.68
CA PHE A 53 -7.58 11.21 5.97
C PHE A 53 -8.68 11.48 7.00
N ARG A 54 -8.49 12.41 7.93
CA ARG A 54 -9.54 12.90 8.82
C ARG A 54 -10.70 13.49 8.03
N SER A 55 -10.42 14.34 7.04
CA SER A 55 -11.45 14.91 6.17
C SER A 55 -12.11 13.86 5.28
N LEU A 56 -11.35 12.94 4.70
CA LEU A 56 -11.88 11.90 3.81
C LEU A 56 -12.73 10.84 4.56
N CYS A 57 -12.36 10.51 5.79
CA CYS A 57 -13.05 9.46 6.55
C CYS A 57 -14.26 9.99 7.33
N GLY A 58 -14.35 11.30 7.59
CA GLY A 58 -15.49 11.92 8.26
C GLY A 58 -15.77 11.34 9.66
N PRO A 59 -17.06 11.29 10.09
CA PRO A 59 -17.46 10.79 11.41
C PRO A 59 -17.01 9.35 11.73
N PRO A 60 -16.99 8.39 10.79
CA PRO A 60 -16.40 7.07 11.02
C PRO A 60 -14.93 7.08 11.46
N GLY A 61 -14.21 8.18 11.21
CA GLY A 61 -12.88 8.42 11.76
C GLY A 61 -11.83 7.42 11.28
N PRO A 62 -10.79 7.14 12.10
CA PRO A 62 -9.68 6.28 11.68
C PRO A 62 -10.10 4.81 11.47
N ALA A 63 -11.17 4.34 12.09
CA ALA A 63 -11.65 2.96 11.91
C ALA A 63 -11.99 2.64 10.46
N LEU A 64 -12.56 3.62 9.73
CA LEU A 64 -12.86 3.48 8.31
C LEU A 64 -11.58 3.35 7.47
N LEU A 65 -10.54 4.14 7.79
CA LEU A 65 -9.24 4.05 7.14
C LEU A 65 -8.61 2.67 7.36
N PHE A 66 -8.47 2.26 8.62
CA PHE A 66 -7.71 1.04 8.97
C PHE A 66 -8.43 -0.27 8.65
N ARG A 67 -9.71 -0.21 8.28
CA ARG A 67 -10.44 -1.38 7.76
C ARG A 67 -9.82 -1.94 6.48
N ARG A 68 -9.23 -1.10 5.63
CA ARG A 68 -8.68 -1.50 4.32
C ARG A 68 -7.31 -0.92 4.01
N CYS A 69 -6.79 -0.02 4.85
CA CYS A 69 -5.54 0.66 4.63
C CYS A 69 -4.61 0.50 5.83
N PHE A 70 -3.31 0.58 5.59
CA PHE A 70 -2.29 0.63 6.64
C PHE A 70 -1.19 1.60 6.22
N VAL A 71 -0.58 2.28 7.20
CA VAL A 71 0.48 3.25 6.95
C VAL A 71 1.78 2.71 7.52
N HIS A 72 2.84 2.74 6.71
CA HIS A 72 4.16 2.22 7.09
C HIS A 72 5.27 3.13 6.54
N ASN A 73 6.34 3.30 7.29
CA ASN A 73 7.54 4.00 6.82
C ASN A 73 8.43 3.01 6.07
N LEU A 74 8.97 3.41 4.92
CA LEU A 74 9.99 2.62 4.23
C LEU A 74 11.20 2.34 5.11
N CYS A 75 11.69 3.37 5.82
CA CYS A 75 12.82 3.28 6.72
C CYS A 75 12.39 3.79 8.10
N PRO A 76 12.57 3.02 9.18
CA PRO A 76 12.20 3.44 10.53
C PRO A 76 13.24 4.36 11.19
N LEU A 77 14.42 4.52 10.60
CA LEU A 77 15.53 5.28 11.17
C LEU A 77 15.48 6.76 10.75
N ALA A 78 15.83 7.63 11.70
CA ALA A 78 16.07 9.05 11.46
C ALA A 78 17.56 9.35 11.65
N PHE A 79 18.14 10.10 10.72
CA PHE A 79 19.56 10.44 10.73
C PHE A 79 19.74 11.93 10.98
N LEU A 80 20.68 12.29 11.85
CA LEU A 80 20.98 13.67 12.20
C LEU A 80 22.46 13.97 11.92
N ALA A 81 22.73 15.13 11.35
CA ALA A 81 24.08 15.68 11.31
C ALA A 81 24.53 16.13 12.71
N ALA A 82 25.83 16.37 12.90
CA ALA A 82 26.39 16.90 14.15
C ALA A 82 25.77 18.24 14.58
N SER A 83 25.17 19.00 13.66
CA SER A 83 24.44 20.25 13.95
C SER A 83 23.00 20.05 14.44
N GLY A 84 22.50 18.80 14.46
CA GLY A 84 21.12 18.43 14.74
C GLY A 84 20.18 18.54 13.53
N ARG A 85 20.71 18.88 12.35
CA ARG A 85 19.95 18.94 11.10
C ARG A 85 19.58 17.52 10.65
N ASN A 86 18.33 17.32 10.23
CA ASN A 86 17.90 16.04 9.67
C ASN A 86 18.61 15.76 8.33
N LEU A 87 19.13 14.56 8.19
CA LEU A 87 19.69 14.00 6.97
C LEU A 87 18.65 13.14 6.30
N THR A 88 18.33 13.45 5.06
CA THR A 88 17.54 12.58 4.21
C THR A 88 18.39 11.40 3.72
N PRO A 89 17.78 10.26 3.31
CA PRO A 89 18.54 9.16 2.75
C PRO A 89 19.44 9.57 1.58
N ALA A 90 19.06 10.59 0.79
CA ALA A 90 19.87 11.09 -0.32
C ALA A 90 21.21 11.72 0.14
N GLU A 91 21.24 12.28 1.35
CA GLU A 91 22.41 12.93 1.95
C GLU A 91 23.35 11.94 2.65
N LEU A 92 22.96 10.67 2.74
CA LEU A 92 23.82 9.62 3.28
C LEU A 92 24.89 9.18 2.26
N PRO A 93 26.09 8.77 2.70
CA PRO A 93 27.13 8.23 1.83
C PRO A 93 26.61 7.06 0.99
N ALA A 94 27.05 6.96 -0.26
CA ALA A 94 26.45 6.08 -1.26
C ALA A 94 26.41 4.61 -0.86
N GLY A 95 27.50 4.08 -0.26
CA GLY A 95 27.60 2.69 0.20
C GLY A 95 26.59 2.37 1.31
N PRO A 96 26.71 2.96 2.51
CA PRO A 96 25.75 2.75 3.61
C PRO A 96 24.30 3.05 3.23
N ARG A 97 24.06 4.03 2.37
CA ARG A 97 22.73 4.34 1.82
C ARG A 97 22.17 3.17 1.01
N GLY A 98 23.00 2.54 0.18
CA GLY A 98 22.62 1.38 -0.62
C GLY A 98 22.17 0.23 0.28
N GLU A 99 23.03 -0.17 1.21
CA GLU A 99 22.76 -1.26 2.17
C GLU A 99 21.48 -1.01 2.98
N LEU A 100 21.33 0.20 3.53
CA LEU A 100 20.13 0.60 4.27
C LEU A 100 18.86 0.43 3.45
N LEU A 101 18.87 0.92 2.20
CA LEU A 101 17.68 0.92 1.36
C LEU A 101 17.34 -0.46 0.80
N GLU A 102 18.32 -1.35 0.62
CA GLU A 102 18.07 -2.76 0.30
C GLU A 102 17.45 -3.51 1.49
N ALA A 103 17.95 -3.30 2.71
CA ALA A 103 17.35 -3.87 3.92
C ALA A 103 15.90 -3.38 4.11
N CYS A 104 15.68 -2.07 3.93
CA CYS A 104 14.34 -1.47 3.98
C CYS A 104 13.41 -2.01 2.89
N GLY A 105 13.90 -2.18 1.66
CA GLY A 105 13.14 -2.78 0.56
C GLY A 105 12.72 -4.22 0.84
N SER A 106 13.64 -5.03 1.35
CA SER A 106 13.37 -6.42 1.75
C SER A 106 12.33 -6.51 2.86
N SER A 107 12.42 -5.63 3.86
CA SER A 107 11.41 -5.50 4.92
C SER A 107 10.04 -5.11 4.35
N LEU A 108 10.00 -4.12 3.46
CA LEU A 108 8.75 -3.67 2.81
C LEU A 108 8.08 -4.81 2.05
N ALA A 109 8.82 -5.60 1.26
CA ALA A 109 8.27 -6.74 0.53
C ALA A 109 7.65 -7.78 1.49
N ARG A 110 8.29 -8.04 2.64
CA ARG A 110 7.74 -8.91 3.69
C ARG A 110 6.46 -8.35 4.31
N VAL A 111 6.43 -7.05 4.63
CA VAL A 111 5.24 -6.38 5.19
C VAL A 111 4.07 -6.43 4.19
N VAL A 112 4.33 -6.11 2.92
CA VAL A 112 3.31 -6.18 1.85
C VAL A 112 2.71 -7.57 1.72
N ARG A 113 3.56 -8.60 1.74
CA ARG A 113 3.13 -10.00 1.71
C ARG A 113 2.31 -10.38 2.93
N LEU A 114 2.76 -10.01 4.14
CA LEU A 114 2.07 -10.31 5.40
C LEU A 114 0.69 -9.67 5.47
N LEU A 115 0.57 -8.42 5.02
CA LEU A 115 -0.69 -7.69 5.01
C LEU A 115 -1.62 -8.10 3.85
N GLY A 116 -1.12 -8.85 2.86
CA GLY A 116 -1.91 -9.27 1.70
C GLY A 116 -2.45 -8.10 0.86
N VAL A 117 -1.72 -6.99 0.79
CA VAL A 117 -2.23 -5.77 0.11
C VAL A 117 -2.18 -5.90 -1.40
N GLY A 118 -3.24 -5.47 -2.09
CA GLY A 118 -3.28 -5.42 -3.56
C GLY A 118 -2.71 -4.14 -4.17
N THR A 119 -2.45 -3.10 -3.36
CA THR A 119 -1.91 -1.82 -3.84
C THR A 119 -1.03 -1.18 -2.77
N VAL A 120 0.13 -0.68 -3.18
CA VAL A 120 0.99 0.19 -2.37
C VAL A 120 0.88 1.62 -2.88
N LEU A 121 0.45 2.52 -1.99
CA LEU A 121 0.42 3.96 -2.23
C LEU A 121 1.68 4.59 -1.63
N ALA A 122 2.68 4.86 -2.47
CA ALA A 122 3.94 5.44 -2.05
C ALA A 122 3.84 6.97 -1.92
N VAL A 123 4.16 7.50 -0.74
CA VAL A 123 4.16 8.94 -0.49
C VAL A 123 5.55 9.52 -0.75
N GLY A 124 5.72 10.16 -1.91
CA GLY A 124 6.97 10.74 -2.37
C GLY A 124 7.85 9.80 -3.22
N ARG A 125 8.75 10.42 -3.99
CA ARG A 125 9.54 9.75 -5.04
C ARG A 125 10.44 8.62 -4.53
N LEU A 126 11.10 8.82 -3.39
CA LEU A 126 11.98 7.79 -2.82
C LEU A 126 11.20 6.53 -2.44
N ALA A 127 10.05 6.70 -1.78
CA ALA A 127 9.18 5.59 -1.42
C ALA A 127 8.68 4.85 -2.67
N GLU A 128 8.29 5.59 -3.71
CA GLU A 128 7.80 5.03 -4.97
C GLU A 128 8.86 4.17 -5.67
N GLN A 129 10.07 4.73 -5.86
CA GLN A 129 11.18 4.02 -6.50
C GLN A 129 11.55 2.75 -5.74
N ARG A 130 11.58 2.82 -4.40
CA ARG A 130 11.97 1.69 -3.56
C ARG A 130 10.88 0.63 -3.47
N ALA A 131 9.61 1.02 -3.39
CA ALA A 131 8.50 0.08 -3.45
C ALA A 131 8.48 -0.68 -4.78
N ARG A 132 8.62 0.03 -5.91
CA ARG A 132 8.69 -0.63 -7.23
C ARG A 132 9.85 -1.62 -7.32
N ARG A 133 11.05 -1.20 -6.92
CA ARG A 133 12.23 -2.08 -6.96
C ARG A 133 12.04 -3.32 -6.09
N ALA A 134 11.61 -3.15 -4.84
CA ALA A 134 11.46 -4.26 -3.90
C ALA A 134 10.40 -5.27 -4.33
N LEU A 135 9.26 -4.79 -4.85
CA LEU A 135 8.16 -5.65 -5.27
C LEU A 135 8.43 -6.33 -6.61
N ALA A 136 9.13 -5.68 -7.53
CA ALA A 136 9.60 -6.29 -8.77
C ALA A 136 10.59 -7.43 -8.48
N ALA A 137 11.57 -7.19 -7.58
CA ALA A 137 12.54 -8.21 -7.17
C ALA A 137 11.89 -9.42 -6.48
N SER A 138 10.73 -9.25 -5.84
CA SER A 138 9.99 -10.35 -5.21
C SER A 138 8.93 -10.99 -6.12
N GLY A 139 8.85 -10.61 -7.41
CA GLY A 139 7.83 -11.12 -8.34
C GLY A 139 6.39 -10.81 -7.91
N SER A 140 6.19 -9.76 -7.11
CA SER A 140 4.88 -9.45 -6.53
C SER A 140 4.01 -8.71 -7.55
N PRO A 141 2.76 -9.16 -7.80
CA PRO A 141 1.84 -8.49 -8.73
C PRO A 141 1.21 -7.20 -8.16
N VAL A 142 1.69 -6.74 -7.01
CA VAL A 142 1.11 -5.61 -6.28
C VAL A 142 1.27 -4.31 -7.06
N ARG A 143 0.16 -3.61 -7.28
CA ARG A 143 0.12 -2.31 -7.96
C ARG A 143 0.82 -1.25 -7.11
N VAL A 144 1.81 -0.55 -7.67
CA VAL A 144 2.46 0.60 -7.00
C VAL A 144 2.00 1.90 -7.63
N VAL A 145 1.35 2.74 -6.83
CA VAL A 145 0.93 4.11 -7.20
C VAL A 145 1.56 5.12 -6.25
N ALA A 146 1.54 6.40 -6.61
CA ALA A 146 2.25 7.43 -5.85
C ALA A 146 1.40 8.67 -5.57
N LEU A 147 1.68 9.27 -4.41
CA LEU A 147 1.23 10.61 -4.03
C LEU A 147 2.43 11.55 -3.87
N PRO A 148 2.25 12.86 -4.13
CA PRO A 148 3.24 13.85 -3.76
C PRO A 148 3.47 13.84 -2.24
N HIS A 149 4.70 14.11 -1.80
CA HIS A 149 5.01 14.18 -0.37
C HIS A 149 4.49 15.49 0.24
N PRO A 150 3.88 15.47 1.45
CA PRO A 150 3.33 16.65 2.12
C PRO A 150 4.37 17.64 2.69
N SER A 151 5.66 17.46 2.41
CA SER A 151 6.72 18.19 3.11
C SER A 151 6.70 19.67 2.73
N PRO A 152 6.90 20.61 3.67
CA PRO A 152 7.01 22.03 3.37
C PRO A 152 8.24 22.37 2.51
N ARG A 153 9.22 21.47 2.42
CA ARG A 153 10.38 21.59 1.52
C ARG A 153 10.00 21.50 0.04
N ASN A 154 8.81 20.98 -0.28
CA ASN A 154 8.28 20.96 -1.63
C ASN A 154 7.37 22.19 -1.83
N PRO A 155 7.76 23.18 -2.67
CA PRO A 155 6.95 24.39 -2.88
C PRO A 155 5.55 24.11 -3.43
N ARG A 156 5.35 22.98 -4.14
CA ARG A 156 4.01 22.58 -4.60
C ARG A 156 3.10 22.20 -3.43
N ALA A 157 3.63 21.50 -2.43
CA ALA A 157 2.86 21.08 -1.26
C ALA A 157 2.37 22.25 -0.38
N ASN A 158 2.95 23.44 -0.54
CA ASN A 158 2.51 24.64 0.17
C ASN A 158 1.32 25.34 -0.51
N ARG A 159 0.88 24.86 -1.69
CA ARG A 159 -0.22 25.42 -2.49
C ARG A 159 -1.46 24.50 -2.49
N GLY A 160 -1.82 23.95 -1.33
CA GLY A 160 -3.00 23.06 -1.20
C GLY A 160 -2.68 21.59 -1.47
N TRP A 161 -1.77 21.01 -0.67
CA TRP A 161 -1.41 19.59 -0.82
C TRP A 161 -2.59 18.64 -0.57
N GLN A 162 -3.49 18.96 0.36
CA GLN A 162 -4.58 18.05 0.73
C GLN A 162 -5.58 17.90 -0.42
N GLU A 163 -5.90 18.99 -1.10
CA GLU A 163 -6.78 19.02 -2.26
C GLU A 163 -6.17 18.24 -3.43
N GLU A 164 -4.90 18.49 -3.74
CA GLU A 164 -4.16 17.77 -4.79
C GLU A 164 -4.08 16.26 -4.49
N ALA A 165 -3.76 15.90 -3.25
CA ALA A 165 -3.69 14.51 -2.83
C ALA A 165 -5.06 13.82 -2.87
N ALA A 166 -6.14 14.51 -2.47
CA ALA A 166 -7.50 13.99 -2.55
C ALA A 166 -7.92 13.75 -4.00
N ALA A 167 -7.66 14.70 -4.91
CA ALA A 167 -7.90 14.52 -6.34
C ALA A 167 -7.14 13.31 -6.89
N ARG A 168 -5.85 13.21 -6.56
CA ARG A 168 -5.01 12.10 -7.01
C ARG A 168 -5.49 10.75 -6.48
N LEU A 169 -5.95 10.67 -5.23
CA LEU A 169 -6.54 9.45 -4.67
C LEU A 169 -7.79 8.98 -5.43
N ARG A 170 -8.62 9.92 -5.91
CA ARG A 170 -9.80 9.62 -6.74
C ARG A 170 -9.38 9.12 -8.13
N GLU A 171 -8.46 9.81 -8.79
CA GLU A 171 -7.91 9.41 -10.10
C GLU A 171 -7.31 8.00 -10.07
N LEU A 172 -6.61 7.66 -8.99
CA LEU A 172 -5.99 6.34 -8.82
C LEU A 172 -7.00 5.23 -8.49
N GLY A 173 -8.26 5.60 -8.22
CA GLY A 173 -9.33 4.69 -7.79
C GLY A 173 -9.13 4.13 -6.38
N VAL A 174 -8.33 4.79 -5.54
CA VAL A 174 -8.02 4.34 -4.17
C VAL A 174 -8.99 4.95 -3.16
N ALA A 175 -9.51 6.16 -3.42
CA ALA A 175 -10.47 6.84 -2.55
C ALA A 175 -11.73 6.00 -2.23
N ARG A 176 -12.14 5.11 -3.14
CA ARG A 176 -13.28 4.19 -2.95
C ARG A 176 -13.13 3.26 -1.74
N LEU A 177 -11.91 3.00 -1.28
CA LEU A 177 -11.64 2.18 -0.09
C LEU A 177 -12.08 2.87 1.21
N LEU A 178 -12.24 4.19 1.16
CA LEU A 178 -12.63 5.05 2.28
C LEU A 178 -14.11 5.42 2.22
N LEU A 179 -14.90 4.81 1.34
CA LEU A 179 -16.34 4.99 1.32
C LEU A 179 -16.98 4.02 2.31
N THR A 180 -17.93 4.51 3.11
CA THR A 180 -18.90 3.64 3.77
C THR A 180 -19.74 2.97 2.69
N PRO A 181 -19.89 1.64 2.69
CA PRO A 181 -20.89 1.01 1.84
C PRO A 181 -22.24 1.62 2.19
N ASP A 182 -22.97 2.06 1.17
CA ASP A 182 -24.35 2.49 1.36
C ASP A 182 -25.13 1.28 1.90
N PRO A 183 -25.75 1.36 3.09
CA PRO A 183 -26.53 0.26 3.64
C PRO A 183 -27.70 -0.16 2.73
N LEU A 184 -28.06 0.66 1.73
CA LEU A 184 -29.10 0.38 0.74
C LEU A 184 -28.55 -0.02 -0.64
N ALA A 185 -27.23 0.01 -0.87
CA ALA A 185 -26.68 -0.45 -2.13
C ALA A 185 -26.60 -1.98 -2.15
N THR A 186 -27.62 -2.61 -2.74
CA THR A 186 -27.56 -4.01 -3.15
C THR A 186 -26.34 -4.20 -4.07
N PRO A 187 -25.58 -5.31 -3.94
CA PRO A 187 -24.55 -5.64 -4.91
C PRO A 187 -25.20 -5.70 -6.29
N ALA A 188 -24.69 -4.89 -7.23
CA ALA A 188 -25.15 -4.96 -8.61
C ALA A 188 -24.85 -6.37 -9.14
N ASP A 189 -25.90 -7.10 -9.49
CA ASP A 189 -25.76 -8.39 -10.16
C ASP A 189 -24.91 -8.20 -11.43
N PRO A 190 -24.05 -9.18 -11.77
CA PRO A 190 -23.33 -9.15 -13.03
C PRO A 190 -24.34 -9.09 -14.19
N PRO A 191 -24.01 -8.41 -15.31
CA PRO A 191 -24.94 -8.28 -16.41
C PRO A 191 -25.28 -9.66 -16.98
N THR A 192 -26.47 -10.16 -16.70
CA THR A 192 -27.06 -11.28 -17.42
C THR A 192 -27.34 -10.84 -18.84
N SER A 193 -26.62 -11.44 -19.79
CA SER A 193 -26.83 -11.28 -21.23
C SER A 193 -28.28 -11.60 -21.62
N PRO A 194 -28.87 -10.91 -22.61
CA PRO A 194 -30.25 -11.18 -22.99
C PRO A 194 -30.38 -12.44 -23.85
N SER A 195 -31.30 -13.30 -23.42
CA SER A 195 -32.13 -14.25 -24.15
C SER A 195 -31.70 -14.67 -25.57
N ALA A 196 -31.25 -15.92 -25.71
CA ALA A 196 -31.59 -16.74 -26.87
C ALA A 196 -32.90 -17.47 -26.56
N LEU A 197 -33.99 -17.02 -27.20
CA LEU A 197 -35.24 -17.77 -27.28
C LEU A 197 -35.04 -18.93 -28.27
N LEU A 198 -35.11 -20.17 -27.80
CA LEU A 198 -35.56 -21.32 -28.59
C LEU A 198 -36.21 -22.33 -27.63
N THR A 199 -37.51 -22.51 -27.83
CA THR A 199 -38.43 -23.42 -27.14
C THR A 199 -38.06 -24.90 -27.37
N PRO A 200 -38.53 -25.82 -26.51
CA PRO A 200 -38.22 -27.24 -26.62
C PRO A 200 -39.23 -27.98 -27.51
N ALA A 201 -38.78 -29.01 -28.23
CA ALA A 201 -39.63 -30.04 -28.80
C ALA A 201 -39.08 -31.41 -28.43
N CYS A 202 -39.94 -32.25 -27.83
CA CYS A 202 -39.72 -33.66 -27.50
C CYS A 202 -40.37 -34.56 -28.60
N PRO A 203 -40.25 -35.90 -28.59
CA PRO A 203 -39.59 -36.66 -29.66
C PRO A 203 -40.46 -37.79 -30.27
N GLN A 204 -40.00 -38.46 -31.34
CA GLN A 204 -40.36 -39.85 -31.73
C GLN A 204 -39.48 -40.36 -32.92
N PRO A 205 -39.44 -41.68 -33.24
CA PRO A 205 -38.19 -42.48 -33.23
C PRO A 205 -37.85 -43.23 -34.55
N GLY A 206 -36.68 -43.89 -34.56
CA GLY A 206 -36.24 -44.91 -35.55
C GLY A 206 -35.04 -44.45 -36.39
N ALA A 207 -34.05 -45.26 -36.76
CA ALA A 207 -33.77 -46.66 -36.54
C ALA A 207 -32.29 -46.97 -36.91
N LEU A 208 -31.71 -47.98 -36.25
CA LEU A 208 -30.79 -49.03 -36.77
C LEU A 208 -29.33 -48.72 -37.25
N LEU A 209 -28.41 -49.49 -36.63
CA LEU A 209 -27.23 -50.20 -37.18
C LEU A 209 -25.99 -49.33 -37.55
N THR A 210 -24.71 -49.61 -37.21
CA THR A 210 -23.91 -50.81 -36.86
C THR A 210 -22.53 -50.38 -36.27
N PRO A 211 -21.70 -51.30 -35.70
CA PRO A 211 -20.50 -50.97 -34.90
C PRO A 211 -19.13 -50.96 -35.63
N ASP A 212 -18.11 -50.48 -34.88
CA ASP A 212 -16.65 -50.26 -35.05
C ASP A 212 -15.81 -51.09 -36.05
N PRO A 213 -14.56 -50.64 -36.36
CA PRO A 213 -13.41 -51.28 -35.69
C PRO A 213 -12.25 -50.34 -35.27
N PRO A 214 -11.29 -50.83 -34.44
CA PRO A 214 -10.23 -50.06 -33.79
C PRO A 214 -8.86 -50.13 -34.50
N GLY A 215 -7.94 -49.26 -34.10
CA GLY A 215 -6.49 -49.34 -34.39
C GLY A 215 -5.88 -47.94 -34.56
N ASP A 216 -4.67 -47.62 -34.12
CA ASP A 216 -3.60 -48.34 -33.43
C ASP A 216 -2.56 -47.28 -32.94
N PRO A 217 -1.42 -47.63 -32.31
CA PRO A 217 -0.88 -46.94 -31.12
C PRO A 217 0.13 -45.81 -31.35
N CYS A 218 0.36 -45.08 -30.25
CA CYS A 218 1.40 -44.07 -30.04
C CYS A 218 2.82 -44.69 -30.00
N PRO A 219 3.85 -44.10 -30.65
CA PRO A 219 5.25 -44.51 -30.46
C PRO A 219 5.92 -43.84 -29.24
N PRO A 220 7.04 -44.42 -28.74
CA PRO A 220 7.49 -44.25 -27.36
C PRO A 220 8.42 -43.05 -27.10
N VAL A 221 8.47 -42.72 -25.81
CA VAL A 221 9.41 -41.83 -25.11
C VAL A 221 10.87 -42.23 -25.36
N ALA A 222 11.71 -41.27 -25.77
CA ALA A 222 13.16 -41.42 -25.76
C ALA A 222 13.74 -40.78 -24.49
N GLN A 223 14.36 -41.62 -23.65
CA GLN A 223 15.31 -41.21 -22.62
C GLN A 223 16.71 -41.04 -23.23
N ARG A 224 17.40 -39.95 -22.89
CA ARG A 224 18.87 -39.78 -22.93
C ARG A 224 19.23 -38.77 -21.82
N SER A 225 19.73 -39.21 -20.68
CA SER A 225 21.13 -39.57 -20.34
C SER A 225 21.98 -38.34 -20.00
N ASP A 226 22.19 -38.15 -18.69
CA ASP A 226 23.42 -37.81 -17.97
C ASP A 226 24.57 -37.08 -18.70
N ASP A 227 24.91 -35.89 -18.16
CA ASP A 227 26.24 -35.39 -17.72
C ASP A 227 27.45 -35.36 -18.67
N PRO A 228 28.47 -34.49 -18.42
CA PRO A 228 28.85 -33.84 -17.15
C PRO A 228 28.80 -32.30 -17.09
#